data_AF-A0A0C1QW49-F1
#
_entry.id   AF-A0A0C1QW49-F1
#
_cell.length_a   1.000
_cell.length_b   1.000
_cell.length_c   1.000
_cell.angle_alpha   90.00
_cell.angle_beta   90.00
_cell.angle_gamma   90.00
#
_symmetry.space_group_name_H-M   'P 1'
#
loop_
_entity.id
_entity.type
_entity.pdbx_description
1 polymer ?
#
loop_
_entity_poly.entity_id
_entity_poly.type
_entity_poly.pdbx_seq_one_letter_code
_entity_poly.pdbx_strand_id
1 'polypeptide(L)' 'MSIKEKETIYHIELVKHGVKYDVAARAAKILAFGLDEETLTEEEKQLVKEACKIWLKQHQRINSILSKY' A
#
# COMPACT_ATOMS: atom_id res chain seq x y z
N MET A 1 8.96 -7.83 13.93
CA MET A 1 8.02 -8.12 12.82
C MET A 1 8.84 -8.60 11.63
N SER A 2 8.58 -9.81 11.14
CA SER A 2 9.27 -10.39 9.99
C SER A 2 8.86 -9.71 8.68
N ILE A 3 9.65 -9.86 7.60
CA ILE A 3 9.31 -9.32 6.27
C ILE A 3 7.96 -9.89 5.80
N LYS A 4 7.70 -11.19 6.02
CA LYS A 4 6.43 -11.83 5.67
C LYS A 4 5.24 -11.26 6.43
N GLU A 5 5.41 -10.95 7.72
CA GLU A 5 4.38 -10.30 8.52
C GLU A 5 4.08 -8.89 8.01
N LYS A 6 5.13 -8.10 7.71
CA LYS A 6 4.99 -6.76 7.11
C LYS A 6 4.26 -6.81 5.78
N GLU A 7 4.67 -7.72 4.89
CA GLU A 7 4.05 -7.93 3.58
C GLU A 7 2.56 -8.26 3.72
N THR A 8 2.22 -9.16 4.64
CA THR A 8 0.83 -9.53 4.91
C THR A 8 0.01 -8.33 5.39
N ILE A 9 0.55 -7.54 6.32
CA ILE A 9 -0.11 -6.35 6.85
C ILE A 9 -0.35 -5.31 5.74
N TYR A 10 0.68 -5.01 4.94
CA TYR A 10 0.54 -4.07 3.83
C TYR A 10 -0.45 -4.56 2.78
N HIS A 11 -0.43 -5.85 2.45
CA HIS A 11 -1.35 -6.41 1.47
C HIS A 11 -2.81 -6.28 1.91
N ILE A 12 -3.09 -6.66 3.17
CA ILE A 12 -4.43 -6.53 3.77
C ILE A 12 -4.89 -5.07 3.74
N GLU A 13 -4.06 -4.14 4.18
CA GLU A 13 -4.42 -2.72 4.25
C GLU A 13 -4.69 -2.11 2.87
N LEU A 14 -3.86 -2.42 1.87
CA LEU A 14 -4.04 -1.95 0.50
C LEU A 14 -5.35 -2.50 -0.11
N VAL A 15 -5.62 -3.81 0.04
CA VAL A 15 -6.84 -4.44 -0.48
C VAL A 15 -8.08 -3.88 0.21
N LYS A 16 -8.04 -3.73 1.54
CA LYS A 16 -9.14 -3.15 2.34
C LYS A 16 -9.52 -1.74 1.86
N HIS A 17 -8.55 -0.97 1.38
CA HIS A 17 -8.76 0.38 0.84
C HIS A 17 -8.92 0.41 -0.69
N GLY A 18 -9.23 -0.72 -1.32
CA GLY A 18 -9.67 -0.78 -2.72
C GLY A 18 -8.57 -0.83 -3.77
N VAL A 19 -7.33 -1.11 -3.37
CA VAL A 19 -6.25 -1.43 -4.34
C VAL A 19 -6.51 -2.83 -4.91
N LYS A 20 -6.32 -2.99 -6.24
CA LYS A 20 -6.47 -4.30 -6.90
C LYS A 20 -5.55 -5.34 -6.25
N TYR A 21 -6.05 -6.57 -6.07
CA TYR A 21 -5.37 -7.61 -5.30
C TYR A 21 -3.92 -7.89 -5.76
N ASP A 22 -3.71 -7.96 -7.08
CA ASP A 22 -2.42 -8.21 -7.71
C ASP A 22 -1.45 -7.03 -7.58
N VAL A 23 -1.96 -5.80 -7.71
CA VAL A 23 -1.19 -4.57 -7.48
C VAL A 23 -0.81 -4.45 -6.00
N ALA A 24 -1.76 -4.74 -5.11
CA ALA A 24 -1.56 -4.71 -3.67
C ALA A 24 -0.51 -5.72 -3.22
N ALA A 25 -0.50 -6.94 -3.78
CA ALA A 25 0.50 -7.96 -3.46
C ALA A 25 1.91 -7.50 -3.86
N ARG A 26 2.08 -6.95 -5.06
CA ARG A 26 3.38 -6.46 -5.55
C ARG A 26 3.86 -5.26 -4.72
N ALA A 27 2.99 -4.29 -4.47
CA ALA A 27 3.31 -3.12 -3.65
C ALA A 27 3.67 -3.52 -2.22
N ALA A 28 2.90 -4.44 -1.62
CA ALA A 28 3.15 -4.92 -0.26
C ALA A 28 4.51 -5.60 -0.11
N LYS A 29 4.90 -6.41 -1.10
CA LYS A 29 6.22 -7.01 -1.15
C LYS A 29 7.30 -5.93 -1.16
N ILE A 30 7.23 -4.97 -2.09
CA ILE A 30 8.19 -3.87 -2.20
C ILE A 30 8.30 -3.08 -0.89
N LEU A 31 7.15 -2.70 -0.30
CA LEU A 31 7.08 -1.96 0.96
C LEU A 31 7.66 -2.77 2.14
N ALA A 32 7.43 -4.08 2.19
CA ALA A 32 7.90 -4.95 3.26
C ALA A 32 9.42 -5.14 3.26
N PHE A 33 10.04 -5.15 2.08
CA PHE A 33 11.49 -5.18 1.94
C PHE A 33 12.15 -3.86 2.34
N GLY A 34 11.40 -2.75 2.40
CA GLY A 34 11.93 -1.44 2.76
C GLY A 34 13.01 -0.97 1.79
N LEU A 35 12.89 -1.35 0.51
CA LEU A 35 13.80 -0.94 -0.54
C LEU A 35 13.75 0.59 -0.67
N ASP A 36 14.91 1.23 -0.57
CA ASP A 36 15.03 2.67 -0.80
C ASP A 36 14.60 2.99 -2.24
N GLU A 37 13.98 4.15 -2.45
CA GLU A 37 13.50 4.58 -3.76
C GLU A 37 14.61 4.48 -4.83
N GLU A 38 15.88 4.67 -4.48
CA GLU A 38 17.02 4.57 -5.41
C GLU A 38 17.24 3.16 -5.99
N THR A 39 16.75 2.11 -5.33
CA THR A 39 16.92 0.71 -5.78
C THR A 39 15.74 0.17 -6.60
N LEU A 40 14.60 0.86 -6.55
CA LEU A 40 13.41 0.46 -7.28
C LEU A 40 13.48 0.90 -8.74
N THR A 41 13.04 0.02 -9.63
CA THR A 41 12.79 0.41 -11.02
C THR A 41 11.67 1.44 -11.08
N GLU A 42 11.63 2.22 -12.16
CA GLU A 42 10.63 3.28 -12.28
C GLU A 42 9.20 2.74 -12.36
N GLU A 43 9.04 1.53 -12.90
CA GLU A 43 7.78 0.80 -12.92
C GLU A 43 7.34 0.40 -11.50
N GLU A 44 8.26 -0.10 -10.67
CA GLU A 44 7.98 -0.46 -9.28
C GLU A 44 7.62 0.76 -8.43
N LYS A 45 8.36 1.87 -8.60
CA LYS A 45 8.02 3.15 -7.96
C LYS A 45 6.63 3.61 -8.34
N GLN A 46 6.31 3.59 -9.63
CA GLN A 46 5.00 4.01 -10.10
C GLN A 46 3.88 3.11 -9.55
N LEU A 47 4.10 1.80 -9.52
CA LEU A 47 3.17 0.83 -8.95
C LEU A 47 2.90 1.10 -7.47
N VAL A 48 3.95 1.28 -6.66
CA VAL A 48 3.82 1.58 -5.22
C VAL A 48 3.13 2.92 -5.03
N LYS A 49 3.51 3.94 -5.81
CA LYS A 49 2.92 5.29 -5.74
C LYS A 49 1.43 5.28 -6.05
N GLU A 50 1.00 4.54 -7.07
CA GLU A 50 -0.42 4.41 -7.41
C GLU A 50 -1.20 3.67 -6.33
N ALA A 51 -0.66 2.56 -5.82
CA ALA A 51 -1.27 1.80 -4.72
C ALA A 51 -1.46 2.67 -3.47
N CYS A 52 -0.40 3.39 -3.05
CA CYS A 52 -0.42 4.27 -1.89
C CYS A 52 -1.38 5.47 -2.08
N LYS A 53 -1.47 6.04 -3.30
CA LYS A 53 -2.45 7.11 -3.60
C LYS A 53 -3.89 6.65 -3.43
N ILE A 54 -4.22 5.46 -3.93
CA ILE A 54 -5.55 4.87 -3.77
C ILE A 54 -5.86 4.66 -2.29
N TRP A 55 -4.93 4.03 -1.57
CA TRP A 55 -5.05 3.79 -0.13
C TRP A 55 -5.27 5.10 0.63
N LEU A 56 -4.43 6.11 0.42
CA LEU A 56 -4.51 7.40 1.12
C LEU A 56 -5.86 8.09 0.88
N LYS A 57 -6.33 8.12 -0.37
CA LYS A 57 -7.62 8.73 -0.73
C LYS A 57 -8.78 8.07 0.01
N GLN A 58 -8.81 6.74 0.06
CA GLN A 58 -9.89 6.02 0.74
C GLN A 58 -9.76 6.10 2.26
N HIS A 59 -8.55 6.04 2.79
CA HIS A 59 -8.28 6.18 4.22
C HIS A 59 -8.74 7.55 4.73
N GLN A 60 -8.38 8.63 4.02
CA GLN A 60 -8.85 9.99 4.31
C GLN A 60 -10.38 10.10 4.25
N ARG A 61 -11.02 9.48 3.24
CA ARG A 61 -12.48 9.48 3.11
C ARG A 61 -13.14 8.80 4.30
N ILE A 62 -12.66 7.61 4.70
CA ILE A 62 -13.20 6.87 5.84
C ILE A 62 -13.00 7.68 7.13
N ASN A 63 -11.81 8.22 7.37
CA ASN A 63 -11.54 9.02 8.55
C ASN A 63 -12.39 10.29 8.61
N SER A 64 -12.65 10.94 7.47
CA SER A 64 -13.55 12.09 7.39
C SER A 64 -15.02 11.75 7.67
N ILE A 65 -15.45 10.52 7.37
CA ILE A 65 -16.78 10.04 7.74
C ILE A 65 -16.81 9.76 9.24
N LEU A 66 -15.83 9.02 9.76
CA LEU A 66 -15.74 8.68 11.18
C LEU A 66 -15.61 9.91 12.08
N SER A 67 -14.91 10.95 11.66
CA SER A 67 -14.77 12.20 12.42
C SER A 67 -16.07 13.03 12.50
N LYS A 68 -17.11 12.65 11.74
CA LYS A 68 -18.43 13.32 11.74
C LYS A 68 -19.45 12.61 12.63
N TYR A 69 -19.11 11.45 13.17
CA TYR A 69 -19.92 10.69 14.14
C TYR A 69 -19.24 10.71 15.51
#